data_AF-A0A2N1PYP4-F1
#
_entry.id   AF-A0A2N1PYP4-F1
#
_cell.length_a   1.000
_cell.length_b   1.000
_cell.length_c   1.000
_cell.angle_alpha   90.00
_cell.angle_beta   90.00
_cell.angle_gamma   90.00
#
_symmetry.space_group_name_H-M   'P 1'
#
loop_
_entity.id
_entity.type
_entity.pdbx_description
1 polymer ?
#
loop_
_entity_poly.entity_id
_entity_poly.type
_entity_poly.pdbx_seq_one_letter_code
_entity_poly.pdbx_strand_id
1 'polypeptide(L)'
;MKVSYIQADKMRYQKNASAYTLVLISIVTSLVALFTSINYDNFGVTGNTQRIIPDVRIGLEIALGIVLMLGTFLAAERVKIYDIFWSTYGLFILAGINFIRIFNIPFYAYSKGWIPQSTQWVVIVMLVATVILLLSAGVISLRKSIILREHMKELNKDGNDAA
;
A
#
# COMPACT_ATOMS: atom_id res chain seq x y z
N MET A 1 -11.37 -1.63 -36.21
CA MET A 1 -11.36 -1.92 -34.76
C MET A 1 -11.49 -0.62 -33.99
N LYS A 2 -12.45 -0.50 -33.05
CA LYS A 2 -12.49 0.66 -32.14
C LYS A 2 -11.17 0.73 -31.35
N VAL A 3 -10.60 1.91 -31.16
CA VAL A 3 -9.31 2.15 -30.46
C VAL A 3 -9.25 1.46 -29.08
N SER A 4 -10.41 1.34 -28.41
CA SER A 4 -10.65 0.55 -27.19
C SER A 4 -10.08 -0.88 -27.25
N TYR A 5 -10.29 -1.59 -28.36
CA TYR A 5 -9.83 -2.98 -28.51
C TYR A 5 -8.31 -3.10 -28.57
N ILE A 6 -7.63 -2.13 -29.21
CA ILE A 6 -6.17 -2.14 -29.34
C ILE A 6 -5.50 -1.93 -27.97
N GLN A 7 -6.08 -1.05 -27.14
CA GLN A 7 -5.54 -0.81 -25.79
C GLN A 7 -5.75 -2.02 -24.87
N ALA A 8 -6.94 -2.62 -24.90
CA ALA A 8 -7.24 -3.81 -24.09
C ALA A 8 -6.38 -5.01 -24.48
N ASP A 9 -6.11 -5.21 -25.77
CA ASP A 9 -5.26 -6.32 -26.22
C ASP A 9 -3.78 -6.10 -25.83
N LYS A 10 -3.28 -4.84 -25.88
CA LYS A 10 -1.94 -4.50 -25.35
C LYS A 10 -1.79 -4.80 -23.86
N MET A 11 -2.86 -4.63 -23.07
CA MET A 11 -2.81 -4.88 -21.63
C MET A 11 -2.53 -6.35 -21.27
N ARG A 12 -2.80 -7.29 -22.18
CA ARG A 12 -2.45 -8.72 -21.99
C ARG A 12 -0.94 -8.96 -21.91
N TYR A 13 -0.17 -8.10 -22.58
CA TYR A 13 1.29 -8.22 -22.67
C TYR A 13 2.05 -7.21 -21.81
N GLN A 14 1.34 -6.22 -21.24
CA GLN A 14 1.94 -5.15 -20.46
C GLN A 14 1.52 -5.20 -19.00
N LYS A 15 2.50 -5.23 -18.10
CA LYS A 15 2.26 -5.14 -16.65
C LYS A 15 1.56 -3.85 -16.23
N ASN A 16 0.79 -3.88 -15.15
CA ASN A 16 0.16 -2.70 -14.57
C ASN A 16 1.17 -1.82 -13.81
N ALA A 17 2.08 -1.17 -14.55
CA ALA A 17 3.20 -0.42 -13.97
C ALA A 17 2.75 0.69 -13.02
N SER A 18 1.66 1.41 -13.35
CA SER A 18 1.19 2.53 -12.54
C SER A 18 0.70 2.10 -11.15
N ALA A 19 -0.16 1.09 -11.08
CA ALA A 19 -0.66 0.61 -9.79
C ALA A 19 0.46 -0.08 -9.00
N TYR A 20 1.29 -0.87 -9.67
CA TYR A 20 2.47 -1.51 -9.07
C TYR A 20 3.41 -0.48 -8.40
N THR A 21 3.77 0.59 -9.11
CA THR A 21 4.65 1.63 -8.56
C THR A 21 4.02 2.35 -7.37
N LEU A 22 2.72 2.67 -7.41
CA LEU A 22 2.03 3.27 -6.27
C LEU A 22 2.06 2.37 -5.03
N VAL A 23 1.86 1.06 -5.20
CA VAL A 23 1.98 0.11 -4.09
C VAL A 23 3.42 0.06 -3.56
N LEU A 24 4.44 0.06 -4.42
CA LEU A 24 5.84 0.09 -3.96
C LEU A 24 6.17 1.38 -3.17
N ILE A 25 5.72 2.54 -3.65
CA ILE A 25 5.90 3.80 -2.91
C ILE A 25 5.17 3.75 -1.56
N SER A 26 4.01 3.10 -1.50
CA SER A 26 3.28 2.89 -0.23
C SER A 26 4.09 2.06 0.77
N ILE A 27 4.85 1.06 0.30
CA ILE A 27 5.75 0.25 1.15
C ILE A 27 6.87 1.14 1.70
N VAL A 28 7.51 1.94 0.84
CA VAL A 28 8.60 2.83 1.26
C VAL A 28 8.11 3.86 2.29
N THR A 29 6.96 4.49 2.05
CA THR A 29 6.37 5.45 2.99
C THR A 29 5.99 4.79 4.32
N SER A 30 5.41 3.59 4.30
CA SER A 30 5.11 2.83 5.51
C SER A 30 6.36 2.42 6.28
N LEU A 31 7.44 2.07 5.57
CA LEU A 31 8.73 1.72 6.15
C LEU A 31 9.34 2.92 6.87
N VAL A 32 9.37 4.08 6.21
CA VAL A 32 9.84 5.35 6.79
C VAL A 32 9.02 5.71 8.03
N ALA A 33 7.69 5.59 7.97
CA ALA A 33 6.82 5.81 9.13
C ALA A 33 7.19 4.89 10.31
N LEU A 34 7.39 3.59 10.04
CA LEU A 34 7.75 2.61 11.05
C LEU A 34 9.10 2.94 11.70
N PHE A 35 10.14 3.19 10.90
CA PHE A 35 11.46 3.55 11.44
C PHE A 35 11.45 4.87 12.20
N THR A 36 10.75 5.88 11.69
CA THR A 36 10.58 7.17 12.39
C THR A 36 9.86 6.99 13.72
N SER A 37 8.90 6.05 13.78
CA SER A 37 8.16 5.72 14.99
C SER A 37 8.94 4.86 15.99
N ILE A 38 10.13 4.35 15.67
CA ILE A 38 10.93 3.46 16.56
C ILE A 38 12.26 4.12 16.93
N ASN A 39 12.96 4.64 15.92
CA ASN A 39 14.29 5.19 16.00
C ASN A 39 14.24 6.68 15.68
N TYR A 40 13.43 7.43 16.43
CA TYR A 40 13.47 8.88 16.27
C TYR A 40 14.85 9.38 16.70
N ASP A 41 15.70 9.61 15.71
CA ASP A 41 16.92 10.36 15.83
C ASP A 41 16.55 11.81 15.46
N ASN A 42 16.92 12.77 16.32
CA ASN A 42 16.84 14.16 15.94
C ASN A 42 17.90 14.37 14.84
N PHE A 43 17.57 14.09 13.58
CA PHE A 43 18.37 14.50 12.43
C PHE A 43 18.37 16.04 12.36
N GLY A 44 19.14 16.70 13.23
CA GLY A 44 19.40 18.14 13.18
C GLY A 44 19.32 18.92 14.49
N VAL A 45 19.01 18.35 15.65
CA VAL A 45 18.95 19.13 16.91
C VAL A 45 19.62 18.38 18.05
N THR A 46 20.62 19.03 18.63
CA THR A 46 21.43 18.67 19.80
C THR A 46 20.55 18.22 20.98
N GLY A 47 20.15 16.95 21.01
CA GLY A 47 19.30 16.39 22.04
C GLY A 47 19.42 14.87 22.06
N ASN A 48 19.49 14.31 23.27
CA ASN A 48 19.68 12.88 23.51
C ASN A 48 18.79 12.03 22.60
N THR A 49 19.40 11.12 21.85
CA THR A 49 18.74 10.07 21.07
C THR A 49 17.92 9.20 22.02
N GLN A 50 16.65 9.57 22.22
CA GLN A 50 15.73 8.74 22.98
C GLN A 50 15.15 7.69 22.04
N ARG A 51 15.71 6.48 22.14
CA ARG A 51 15.08 5.29 21.60
C ARG A 51 13.84 4.99 22.42
N ILE A 52 12.77 4.57 21.76
CA ILE A 52 11.58 4.09 22.47
C ILE A 52 11.95 2.96 23.42
N ILE A 53 11.42 3.03 24.63
CA ILE A 53 11.62 2.00 25.64
C ILE A 53 10.99 0.70 25.11
N PRO A 54 11.74 -0.43 25.09
CA PRO A 54 11.21 -1.69 24.63
C PRO A 54 9.96 -2.09 25.44
N ASP A 55 8.83 -2.15 24.75
CA ASP A 55 7.53 -2.57 25.27
C ASP A 55 6.99 -3.68 24.37
N VAL A 56 6.31 -4.67 24.95
CA VAL A 56 5.67 -5.77 24.21
C VAL A 56 4.73 -5.23 23.15
N ARG A 57 4.03 -4.13 23.46
CA ARG A 57 3.15 -3.45 22.50
C ARG A 57 3.90 -2.93 21.28
N ILE A 58 5.09 -2.34 21.46
CA ILE A 58 5.92 -1.87 20.35
C ILE A 58 6.45 -3.05 19.53
N GLY A 59 6.84 -4.15 20.19
CA GLY A 59 7.23 -5.38 19.51
C GLY A 59 6.11 -5.93 18.60
N LEU A 60 4.87 -5.95 19.09
CA LEU A 60 3.70 -6.35 18.29
C LEU A 60 3.45 -5.41 17.10
N GLU A 61 3.61 -4.10 17.28
CA GLU A 61 3.45 -3.13 16.19
C GLU A 61 4.54 -3.25 15.12
N ILE A 62 5.76 -3.60 15.51
CA ILE A 62 6.86 -3.91 14.57
C ILE A 62 6.51 -5.18 13.78
N ALA A 63 6.09 -6.24 14.47
CA ALA A 63 5.71 -7.49 13.83
C ALA A 63 4.54 -7.29 12.85
N LEU A 64 3.51 -6.55 13.26
CA LEU A 64 2.39 -6.18 12.40
C LEU A 64 2.85 -5.34 11.20
N GLY A 65 3.75 -4.38 11.41
CA GLY A 65 4.35 -3.59 10.34
C GLY A 65 5.07 -4.45 9.30
N ILE A 66 5.86 -5.44 9.73
CA ILE A 66 6.54 -6.38 8.84
C ILE A 66 5.53 -7.22 8.05
N VAL A 67 4.53 -7.80 8.73
CA VAL A 67 3.47 -8.60 8.06
C VAL A 67 2.72 -7.76 7.03
N LEU A 68 2.38 -6.52 7.35
CA LEU A 68 1.72 -5.61 6.43
C LEU A 68 2.60 -5.25 5.24
N MET A 69 3.90 -5.02 5.43
CA MET A 69 4.82 -4.76 4.32
C MET A 69 4.94 -5.96 3.39
N LEU A 70 5.03 -7.18 3.93
CA LEU A 70 5.04 -8.41 3.14
C LEU A 70 3.71 -8.60 2.39
N GLY A 71 2.58 -8.36 3.06
CA GLY A 71 1.26 -8.41 2.44
C GLY A 71 1.09 -7.36 1.33
N THR A 72 1.64 -6.17 1.53
CA THR A 72 1.63 -5.08 0.54
C THR A 72 2.54 -5.39 -0.65
N PHE A 73 3.69 -6.01 -0.41
CA PHE A 73 4.56 -6.49 -1.47
C PHE A 73 3.87 -7.59 -2.30
N LEU A 74 3.23 -8.55 -1.65
CA LEU A 74 2.43 -9.58 -2.32
C LEU A 74 1.29 -8.94 -3.14
N ALA A 75 0.60 -7.95 -2.59
CA ALA A 75 -0.42 -7.20 -3.32
C ALA A 75 0.15 -6.51 -4.56
N ALA A 76 1.35 -5.92 -4.48
CA ALA A 76 2.04 -5.31 -5.62
C ALA A 76 2.25 -6.33 -6.74
N GLU A 77 2.79 -7.51 -6.41
CA GLU A 77 3.04 -8.58 -7.37
C GLU A 77 1.76 -9.09 -8.05
N ARG A 78 0.65 -9.18 -7.30
CA ARG A 78 -0.66 -9.60 -7.82
C ARG A 78 -1.33 -8.54 -8.69
N VAL A 79 -1.23 -7.28 -8.28
CA VAL A 79 -1.77 -6.13 -9.03
C VAL A 79 -1.01 -5.90 -10.34
N LYS A 80 0.30 -6.20 -10.36
CA LYS A 80 1.14 -6.16 -11.56
C LYS A 80 0.56 -7.00 -12.71
N ILE A 81 -0.07 -8.14 -12.38
CA ILE A 81 -0.67 -9.10 -13.32
C ILE A 81 -2.20 -8.96 -13.43
N TYR A 82 -2.77 -7.84 -12.98
CA TYR A 82 -4.21 -7.54 -13.03
C TYR A 82 -5.11 -8.51 -12.25
N ASP A 83 -4.61 -9.13 -11.18
CA ASP A 83 -5.42 -10.01 -10.33
C ASP A 83 -6.64 -9.27 -9.76
N ILE A 84 -7.84 -9.75 -10.09
CA ILE A 84 -9.10 -9.08 -9.72
C ILE A 84 -9.38 -9.15 -8.22
N PHE A 85 -9.00 -10.24 -7.55
CA PHE A 85 -9.26 -10.41 -6.12
C PHE A 85 -8.43 -9.43 -5.31
N TRP A 86 -7.14 -9.32 -5.63
CA TRP A 86 -6.23 -8.38 -4.98
C TRP A 86 -6.56 -6.92 -5.31
N SER A 87 -7.02 -6.65 -6.53
CA SER A 87 -7.47 -5.30 -6.93
C SER A 87 -8.76 -4.86 -6.26
N THR A 88 -9.69 -5.79 -5.98
CA THR A 88 -11.01 -5.49 -5.39
C THR A 88 -10.98 -5.47 -3.87
N TYR A 89 -10.25 -6.40 -3.25
CA TYR A 89 -10.29 -6.58 -1.80
C TYR A 89 -8.92 -6.34 -1.16
N GLY A 90 -7.86 -6.94 -1.71
CA GLY A 90 -6.53 -6.95 -1.10
C GLY A 90 -5.99 -5.57 -0.75
N LEU A 91 -5.95 -4.65 -1.73
CA LEU A 91 -5.43 -3.30 -1.50
C LEU A 91 -6.30 -2.46 -0.54
N PHE A 92 -7.62 -2.63 -0.57
CA PHE A 92 -8.53 -1.90 0.32
C PHE A 92 -8.46 -2.40 1.76
N ILE A 93 -8.28 -3.71 1.97
CA ILE A 93 -8.06 -4.28 3.31
C ILE A 93 -6.74 -3.75 3.88
N LEU A 94 -5.66 -3.78 3.10
CA LEU A 94 -4.36 -3.25 3.52
C LEU A 94 -4.43 -1.73 3.83
N ALA A 95 -5.16 -0.96 3.02
CA ALA A 95 -5.41 0.44 3.29
C ALA A 95 -6.21 0.64 4.59
N GLY A 96 -7.24 -0.17 4.83
CA GLY A 96 -8.05 -0.13 6.05
C GLY A 96 -7.24 -0.42 7.31
N ILE A 97 -6.36 -1.41 7.28
CA ILE A 97 -5.49 -1.71 8.44
C ILE A 97 -4.52 -0.54 8.68
N ASN A 98 -3.90 0.01 7.63
CA ASN A 98 -3.02 1.18 7.77
C ASN A 98 -3.77 2.42 8.27
N PHE A 99 -5.03 2.59 7.88
CA PHE A 99 -5.88 3.66 8.38
C PHE A 99 -6.11 3.54 9.89
N ILE A 100 -6.41 2.34 10.39
CA ILE A 100 -6.55 2.10 11.84
C ILE A 100 -5.24 2.42 12.57
N ARG A 101 -4.08 2.09 11.97
CA ARG A 101 -2.76 2.35 12.58
C ARG A 101 -2.45 3.83 12.77
N ILE A 102 -3.02 4.72 11.96
CA ILE A 102 -2.90 6.18 12.13
C ILE A 102 -3.32 6.61 13.54
N PHE A 103 -4.35 5.99 14.11
CA PHE A 103 -4.91 6.36 15.41
C PHE A 103 -4.29 5.60 16.59
N ASN A 104 -3.46 4.59 16.34
CA ASN A 104 -2.93 3.72 17.38
C ASN A 104 -1.48 4.09 17.76
N ILE A 105 -0.52 3.86 16.85
CA ILE A 105 0.92 3.97 17.15
C ILE A 105 1.35 5.40 17.53
N PRO A 106 1.12 6.42 16.69
CA PRO A 106 1.67 7.75 16.95
C PRO A 106 1.06 8.37 18.22
N PHE A 107 -0.23 8.14 18.47
CA PHE A 107 -0.90 8.59 19.68
C PHE A 107 -0.41 7.86 20.94
N TYR A 108 -0.22 6.53 20.86
CA TYR A 108 0.31 5.77 21.99
C TYR A 108 1.73 6.23 22.37
N ALA A 109 2.63 6.32 21.40
CA ALA A 109 4.01 6.74 21.63
C ALA A 109 4.10 8.18 22.18
N TYR A 110 3.26 9.09 21.68
CA TYR A 110 3.18 10.45 22.21
C TYR A 110 2.63 10.49 23.64
N SER A 111 1.54 9.75 23.94
CA SER A 111 0.94 9.71 25.28
C SER A 111 1.89 9.17 26.35
N LYS A 112 2.86 8.34 25.95
CA LYS A 112 3.91 7.79 26.81
C LYS A 112 5.13 8.71 26.94
N GLY A 113 5.15 9.84 26.24
CA GLY A 113 6.29 10.76 26.21
C GLY A 113 7.52 10.20 25.50
N TRP A 114 7.36 9.18 24.65
CA TRP A 114 8.49 8.56 23.95
C TRP A 114 8.89 9.29 22.68
N ILE A 115 7.96 10.02 22.07
CA ILE A 115 8.20 10.83 20.87
C ILE A 115 7.67 12.24 21.09
N PRO A 116 8.34 13.28 20.54
CA PRO A 116 7.81 14.63 20.55
C PRO A 116 6.64 14.77 19.57
N GLN A 117 5.85 15.84 19.75
CA GLN A 117 4.68 16.11 18.93
C GLN A 117 5.03 16.28 17.43
N SER A 118 6.20 16.82 17.11
CA SER A 118 6.69 16.95 15.73
C SER A 118 6.82 15.58 15.04
N THR A 119 7.43 14.60 15.70
CA THR A 119 7.58 13.23 15.20
C THR A 119 6.24 12.54 15.05
N GLN A 120 5.33 12.73 16.01
CA GLN A 120 3.96 12.21 15.92
C GLN A 120 3.31 12.65 14.61
N TRP A 121 3.37 13.94 14.29
CA TRP A 121 2.80 14.48 13.05
C TRP A 121 3.47 13.91 11.80
N VAL A 122 4.79 13.79 11.78
CA VAL A 122 5.51 13.19 10.64
C VAL A 122 5.04 11.75 10.39
N VAL A 123 4.93 10.94 11.44
CA VAL A 123 4.45 9.55 11.34
C VAL A 123 3.01 9.51 10.83
N ILE A 124 2.12 10.36 11.35
CA ILE A 124 0.72 10.46 10.90
C ILE A 124 0.66 10.81 9.41
N VAL A 125 1.40 11.83 8.95
CA VAL A 125 1.42 12.24 7.54
C VAL A 125 1.91 11.11 6.64
N MET A 126 2.96 10.39 7.05
CA MET A 126 3.48 9.26 6.28
C MET A 126 2.48 8.11 6.18
N LEU A 127 1.79 7.77 7.28
CA LEU A 127 0.75 6.73 7.27
C LEU A 127 -0.48 7.14 6.43
N VAL A 128 -0.90 8.41 6.50
CA VAL A 128 -1.95 8.96 5.63
C VAL A 128 -1.54 8.85 4.15
N ALA A 129 -0.29 9.21 3.82
CA ALA A 129 0.23 9.06 2.47
C ALA A 129 0.20 7.60 2.00
N THR A 130 0.62 6.66 2.85
CA THR A 130 0.51 5.21 2.57
C THR A 130 -0.92 4.80 2.24
N VAL A 131 -1.91 5.23 3.04
CA VAL A 131 -3.33 4.90 2.82
C VAL A 131 -3.82 5.46 1.48
N ILE A 132 -3.52 6.73 1.19
CA ILE A 132 -3.93 7.38 -0.07
C ILE A 132 -3.31 6.67 -1.28
N LEU A 133 -2.04 6.28 -1.19
CA LEU A 133 -1.35 5.55 -2.25
C LEU A 133 -1.98 4.17 -2.49
N LEU A 134 -2.30 3.42 -1.43
CA LEU A 134 -2.94 2.11 -1.54
C LEU A 134 -4.35 2.21 -2.13
N LEU A 135 -5.15 3.18 -1.70
CA LEU A 135 -6.49 3.41 -2.25
C LEU A 135 -6.43 3.80 -3.73
N SER A 136 -5.52 4.71 -4.08
CA SER A 136 -5.31 5.15 -5.47
C SER A 136 -4.86 3.98 -6.36
N ALA A 137 -3.92 3.16 -5.87
CA ALA A 137 -3.49 1.95 -6.55
C ALA A 137 -4.64 0.95 -6.73
N GLY A 138 -5.50 0.80 -5.71
CA GLY A 138 -6.68 -0.05 -5.72
C GLY A 138 -7.66 0.35 -6.81
N VAL A 139 -8.05 1.63 -6.86
CA VAL A 139 -8.96 2.17 -7.88
C VAL A 139 -8.38 2.01 -9.29
N ILE A 140 -7.09 2.33 -9.50
CA ILE A 140 -6.44 2.20 -10.81
C ILE A 140 -6.36 0.73 -11.25
N SER A 141 -5.98 -0.17 -10.33
CA SER A 141 -5.88 -1.59 -10.64
C SER A 141 -7.24 -2.19 -10.95
N LEU A 142 -8.26 -1.89 -10.14
CA LEU A 142 -9.60 -2.43 -10.31
C LEU A 142 -10.19 -2.06 -11.67
N ARG A 143 -10.09 -0.79 -12.07
CA ARG A 143 -10.56 -0.33 -13.39
C ARG A 143 -9.90 -1.12 -14.52
N LYS A 144 -8.57 -1.27 -14.47
CA LYS A 144 -7.81 -2.00 -15.50
C LYS A 144 -8.13 -3.50 -15.52
N SER A 145 -8.26 -4.13 -14.35
CA SER A 145 -8.62 -5.54 -14.24
C SER A 145 -10.02 -5.84 -14.76
N ILE A 146 -10.99 -4.94 -14.55
CA ILE A 146 -12.35 -5.09 -15.09
C ILE A 146 -12.32 -5.01 -16.63
N ILE A 147 -11.68 -3.98 -17.19
CA ILE A 147 -11.55 -3.80 -18.65
C ILE A 147 -10.91 -5.03 -19.30
N LEU A 148 -9.82 -5.54 -18.72
CA LEU A 148 -9.14 -6.72 -19.24
C LEU A 148 -10.03 -7.96 -19.17
N ARG A 149 -10.79 -8.13 -18.09
CA ARG A 149 -11.66 -9.30 -17.90
C ARG A 149 -12.86 -9.28 -18.84
N GLU A 150 -13.45 -8.12 -19.09
CA GLU A 150 -14.53 -7.96 -20.07
C GLU A 150 -14.02 -8.27 -21.47
N HIS A 151 -12.87 -7.71 -21.85
CA HIS A 151 -12.27 -7.97 -23.16
C HIS A 151 -11.95 -9.46 -23.40
N MET A 152 -11.42 -10.16 -22.38
CA MET A 152 -11.15 -11.59 -22.48
C MET A 152 -12.43 -12.44 -22.62
N LYS A 153 -13.55 -11.99 -22.05
CA LYS A 153 -14.85 -12.68 -22.23
C LYS A 153 -15.39 -12.51 -23.65
N GLU A 154 -15.23 -11.33 -24.24
CA GLU A 154 -15.63 -11.06 -25.63
C GLU A 154 -14.84 -11.94 -26.61
N LEU A 155 -13.51 -11.99 -26.47
CA LEU A 155 -12.65 -12.83 -27.32
C LEU A 155 -13.01 -14.33 -27.23
N ASN A 156 -13.33 -14.82 -26.03
CA ASN A 156 -13.74 -16.22 -25.86
C ASN A 156 -15.09 -16.53 -26.51
N LYS A 157 -16.01 -15.55 -26.58
CA LYS A 157 -17.31 -15.73 -27.22
C LYS A 157 -17.15 -15.81 -28.74
N ASP A 158 -16.43 -14.84 -29.32
CA ASP A 158 -16.20 -14.78 -30.77
C ASP A 158 -15.39 -15.99 -31.28
N GLY A 159 -14.46 -16.51 -30.48
CA GLY A 159 -13.70 -17.72 -30.81
C GLY A 159 -14.51 -19.01 -30.77
N ASN A 160 -15.59 -19.04 -29.98
CA ASN A 160 -16.48 -20.21 -29.88
C ASN A 160 -17.58 -20.19 -30.94
N ASP A 161 -17.95 -19.01 -31.46
CA ASP A 161 -18.88 -18.86 -32.58
C ASP A 161 -18.21 -19.14 -33.95
N ALA A 162 -16.88 -19.20 -33.99
CA ALA A 162 -16.08 -19.49 -35.19
C ALA A 162 -15.63 -20.97 -35.32
N ALA A 163 -15.96 -21.81 -34.33
CA ALA A 163 -15.65 -23.24 -34.28
C ALA A 163 -16.90 -24.10 -34.50
#